data_AF-A0AAN7FLJ7-F1
#
_entry.id   AF-A0AAN7FLJ7-F1
#
_cell.length_a   1.000
_cell.length_b   1.000
_cell.length_c   1.000
_cell.angle_alpha   90.00
_cell.angle_beta   90.00
_cell.angle_gamma   90.00
#
_symmetry.space_group_name_H-M   'P 1'
#
loop_
_entity.id
_entity.type
_entity.pdbx_description
1 polymer ?
#
loop_
_entity_poly.entity_id
_entity_poly.type
_entity_poly.pdbx_seq_one_letter_code
_entity_poly.pdbx_strand_id
1 'polypeptide(L)'
;MAITTICSSPTHSPTLPTISSLKTHHPLQPQLHVSTSSTKFDSNIVSNDALVIAAALEAVTLAQAAALEAVTLAQAAAQAARNAVLAAAEIGEVWSGRESDNVLVGDGNGGFGVRRKRRRKRRRGLEEKIGESWRISSGSVKSGKSSPREEAEFCLCLKEGARLERMRIGVREALGCEPTSKQLAKAIGMKRRSVDKILCEGRESRQKIARSYRRLVVSIAKGYQGRGLSFQDLIQEGSIGLLQGVEKFEPERGHKLSTYVGWWIKKVITGTIANDTRLVRLPVRNCIN
;
A
#
# COMPACT_ATOMS: atom_id res chain seq x y z
N MET A 1 40.22 6.30 -56.23
CA MET A 1 41.35 7.09 -55.67
C MET A 1 40.73 7.97 -54.59
N ALA A 2 40.76 7.52 -53.34
CA ALA A 2 41.70 7.97 -52.30
C ALA A 2 41.44 9.46 -51.96
N ILE A 3 41.29 9.91 -50.71
CA ILE A 3 42.11 9.62 -49.54
C ILE A 3 41.27 9.89 -48.26
N THR A 4 41.43 8.99 -47.28
CA THR A 4 41.05 9.06 -45.85
C THR A 4 41.90 10.06 -45.05
N THR A 5 41.42 10.65 -43.94
CA THR A 5 42.16 11.12 -42.71
C THR A 5 41.24 12.08 -41.91
N ILE A 6 40.65 11.71 -40.76
CA ILE A 6 41.14 11.64 -39.35
C ILE A 6 40.89 12.93 -38.54
N CYS A 7 40.25 12.74 -37.36
CA CYS A 7 40.23 13.52 -36.09
C CYS A 7 39.83 15.01 -36.13
N SER A 8 39.21 15.62 -35.12
CA SER A 8 39.27 15.39 -33.66
C SER A 8 37.99 15.90 -32.99
N SER A 9 37.55 15.20 -31.95
CA SER A 9 36.63 15.69 -30.93
C SER A 9 37.29 16.80 -30.08
N PRO A 10 36.51 17.75 -29.52
CA PRO A 10 36.87 18.39 -28.27
C PRO A 10 35.92 17.93 -27.17
N THR A 11 36.46 17.10 -26.29
CA THR A 11 35.98 16.86 -24.93
C THR A 11 36.10 18.14 -24.11
N HIS A 12 34.98 18.67 -23.62
CA HIS A 12 34.97 19.58 -22.48
C HIS A 12 33.94 19.11 -21.45
N SER A 13 34.44 18.31 -20.52
CA SER A 13 33.85 18.03 -19.22
C SER A 13 33.89 19.32 -18.39
N PRO A 14 32.79 19.77 -17.76
CA PRO A 14 32.89 20.72 -16.67
C PRO A 14 33.41 19.99 -15.44
N THR A 15 34.61 20.37 -15.03
CA THR A 15 35.29 20.02 -13.80
C THR A 15 34.40 20.31 -12.60
N LEU A 16 33.96 19.27 -11.89
CA LEU A 16 33.36 19.43 -10.56
C LEU A 16 34.47 19.78 -9.56
N PRO A 17 34.26 20.77 -8.67
CA PRO A 17 35.23 21.05 -7.63
C PRO A 17 35.24 19.93 -6.59
N THR A 18 36.45 19.47 -6.29
CA THR A 18 36.81 18.64 -5.15
C THR A 18 36.33 19.29 -3.85
N ILE A 19 35.39 18.66 -3.13
CA ILE A 19 35.02 19.06 -1.77
C ILE A 19 35.97 18.35 -0.82
N SER A 20 37.02 19.07 -0.44
CA SER A 20 37.93 18.72 0.65
C SER A 20 37.16 18.76 1.99
N SER A 21 37.40 17.76 2.83
CA SER A 21 36.89 17.62 4.19
C SER A 21 37.05 18.93 5.00
N LEU A 22 35.92 19.54 5.37
CA LEU A 22 35.89 20.67 6.30
C LEU A 22 35.51 20.18 7.69
N LYS A 23 36.50 20.33 8.57
CA LYS A 23 36.47 20.07 10.01
C LYS A 23 35.97 21.34 10.68
N THR A 24 34.74 21.35 11.20
CA THR A 24 34.19 22.53 11.89
C THR A 24 34.52 22.46 13.37
N HIS A 25 35.46 23.31 13.78
CA HIS A 25 35.70 23.66 15.17
C HIS A 25 34.68 24.71 15.64
N HIS A 26 34.09 24.45 16.81
CA HIS A 26 33.56 25.42 17.79
C HIS A 26 34.64 26.50 18.10
N PRO A 27 34.37 27.80 18.40
CA PRO A 27 33.66 28.30 19.60
C PRO A 27 32.83 29.59 19.34
N LEU A 28 31.97 30.06 20.24
CA LEU A 28 32.27 31.11 21.23
C LEU A 28 31.20 31.12 22.33
N GLN A 29 31.64 30.97 23.58
CA GLN A 29 31.01 31.55 24.77
C GLN A 29 31.96 32.62 25.35
N PRO A 30 31.46 33.65 26.05
CA PRO A 30 32.26 34.78 26.49
C PRO A 30 33.07 34.49 27.76
N GLN A 31 34.24 35.10 27.79
CA GLN A 31 35.24 35.14 28.86
C GLN A 31 34.73 35.84 30.12
N LEU A 32 35.05 35.28 31.29
CA LEU A 32 35.40 36.06 32.48
C LEU A 32 36.62 35.42 33.17
N HIS A 33 37.71 36.18 33.19
CA HIS A 33 38.91 35.93 33.97
C HIS A 33 38.61 36.11 35.46
N VAL A 34 39.10 35.20 36.29
CA VAL A 34 39.34 35.46 37.72
C VAL A 34 40.81 35.21 38.00
N SER A 35 41.47 36.24 38.52
CA SER A 35 42.80 36.15 39.12
C SER A 35 42.71 36.22 40.63
N THR A 36 43.74 35.64 41.25
CA THR A 36 44.34 35.94 42.56
C THR A 36 43.91 35.21 43.84
N SER A 37 44.99 34.77 44.50
CA SER A 37 45.29 34.79 45.94
C SER A 37 44.71 33.71 46.87
N SER A 38 45.63 32.84 47.28
CA SER A 38 45.94 32.49 48.67
C SER A 38 45.26 33.39 49.72
N THR A 39 44.38 32.81 50.54
CA THR A 39 44.21 33.20 51.95
C THR A 39 43.95 31.96 52.80
N LYS A 40 44.55 32.00 53.99
CA LYS A 40 44.43 31.05 55.09
C LYS A 40 43.09 31.26 55.82
N PHE A 41 42.59 30.17 56.40
CA PHE A 41 41.63 30.07 57.52
C PHE A 41 40.23 30.65 57.30
N ASP A 42 39.21 29.78 57.27
CA ASP A 42 38.33 29.62 58.43
C ASP A 42 37.34 28.45 58.24
N SER A 43 37.14 27.75 59.35
CA SER A 43 36.11 26.75 59.58
C SER A 43 34.75 27.43 59.82
N ASN A 44 33.73 27.09 59.04
CA ASN A 44 32.35 27.10 59.53
C ASN A 44 31.54 25.98 58.88
N ILE A 45 31.07 25.11 59.77
CA ILE A 45 30.40 23.84 59.54
C ILE A 45 28.98 24.13 59.08
N VAL A 46 28.73 24.03 57.77
CA VAL A 46 27.41 23.71 57.23
C VAL A 46 27.54 22.28 56.69
N SER A 47 26.88 21.33 57.34
CA SER A 47 27.07 19.89 57.15
C SER A 47 27.06 19.49 55.68
N ASN A 48 28.14 18.88 55.21
CA ASN A 48 28.27 18.29 53.86
C ASN A 48 27.10 17.35 53.52
N ASP A 49 26.50 16.70 54.52
CA ASP A 49 25.34 15.82 54.35
C ASP A 49 24.12 16.55 53.78
N ALA A 50 23.87 17.81 54.16
CA ALA A 50 22.72 18.57 53.66
C ALA A 50 22.86 18.93 52.17
N LEU A 51 24.09 19.23 51.73
CA LEU A 51 24.40 19.53 50.33
C LEU A 51 24.28 18.28 49.45
N VAL A 52 24.74 17.14 49.96
CA VAL A 52 24.63 15.83 49.27
C VAL A 52 23.16 15.38 49.19
N ILE A 53 22.39 15.58 50.25
CA ILE A 53 20.94 15.29 50.24
C ILE A 53 20.21 16.19 49.25
N ALA A 54 20.54 17.48 49.17
CA ALA A 54 19.93 18.39 48.20
C ALA A 54 20.25 17.98 46.75
N ALA A 55 21.50 17.65 46.45
CA ALA A 55 21.91 17.18 45.11
C ALA A 55 21.28 15.84 44.73
N ALA A 56 21.14 14.91 45.68
CA ALA A 56 20.46 13.64 45.46
C ALA A 56 18.95 13.84 45.19
N LEU A 57 18.31 14.79 45.88
CA LEU A 57 16.91 15.12 45.63
C LEU A 57 16.70 15.74 44.25
N GLU A 58 17.57 16.62 43.78
CA GLU A 58 17.51 17.19 42.42
C GLU A 58 17.71 16.12 41.33
N ALA A 59 18.62 15.17 41.53
CA ALA A 59 18.81 14.07 40.59
C ALA A 59 17.57 13.14 40.51
N VAL A 60 16.94 12.88 41.66
CA VAL A 60 15.71 12.08 41.72
C VAL A 60 14.54 12.81 41.05
N THR A 61 14.39 14.13 41.26
CA THR A 61 13.31 14.90 40.62
C THR A 61 13.48 15.00 39.11
N LEU A 62 14.71 15.19 38.61
CA LEU A 62 14.99 15.18 37.16
C LEU A 62 14.75 13.79 36.54
N ALA A 63 15.15 12.72 37.22
CA ALA A 63 14.91 11.35 36.75
C ALA A 63 13.40 11.01 36.73
N GLN A 64 12.65 11.45 37.75
CA GLN A 64 11.20 11.29 37.81
C GLN A 64 10.47 12.10 36.73
N ALA A 65 10.93 13.32 36.43
CA ALA A 65 10.36 14.15 35.35
C ALA A 65 10.54 13.49 33.97
N ALA A 66 11.74 12.98 33.67
CA ALA A 66 12.01 12.26 32.42
C ALA A 66 11.17 10.97 32.29
N ALA A 67 10.98 10.24 33.40
CA ALA A 67 10.12 9.06 33.42
C ALA A 67 8.64 9.41 33.15
N LEU A 68 8.15 10.53 33.68
CA LEU A 68 6.78 11.00 33.43
C LEU A 68 6.59 11.44 31.97
N GLU A 69 7.55 12.12 31.36
CA GLU A 69 7.49 12.49 29.93
C GLU A 69 7.49 11.26 29.01
N ALA A 70 8.28 10.23 29.32
CA ALA A 70 8.26 8.97 28.57
C ALA A 70 6.90 8.25 28.67
N VAL A 71 6.30 8.25 29.86
CA VAL A 71 4.97 7.64 30.09
C VAL A 71 3.88 8.42 29.35
N THR A 72 3.92 9.75 29.34
CA THR A 72 2.91 10.56 28.62
C THR A 72 3.02 10.40 27.11
N LEU A 73 4.23 10.32 26.54
CA LEU A 73 4.43 10.01 25.12
C LEU A 73 3.93 8.62 24.75
N ALA A 74 4.20 7.60 25.58
CA ALA A 74 3.70 6.25 25.37
C ALA A 74 2.17 6.18 25.44
N GLN A 75 1.56 6.89 26.40
CA GLN A 75 0.10 6.98 26.54
C GLN A 75 -0.54 7.72 25.37
N ALA A 76 0.07 8.80 24.86
CA ALA A 76 -0.40 9.53 23.69
C ALA A 76 -0.36 8.67 22.42
N ALA A 77 0.71 7.90 22.21
CA ALA A 77 0.81 6.95 21.11
C ALA A 77 -0.26 5.84 21.21
N ALA A 78 -0.49 5.30 22.41
CA ALA A 78 -1.54 4.30 22.64
C ALA A 78 -2.95 4.89 22.41
N GLN A 79 -3.19 6.16 22.77
CA GLN A 79 -4.46 6.82 22.52
C GLN A 79 -4.66 7.13 21.03
N ALA A 80 -3.62 7.52 20.31
CA ALA A 80 -3.67 7.70 18.86
C ALA A 80 -4.02 6.39 18.14
N ALA A 81 -3.46 5.26 18.59
CA ALA A 81 -3.82 3.94 18.07
C ALA A 81 -5.29 3.59 18.36
N ARG A 82 -5.79 3.84 19.59
CA ARG A 82 -7.21 3.64 19.92
C ARG A 82 -8.14 4.52 19.08
N ASN A 83 -7.81 5.79 18.88
CA ASN A 83 -8.58 6.71 18.05
C ASN A 83 -8.56 6.29 16.58
N ALA A 84 -7.45 5.76 16.07
CA ALA A 84 -7.37 5.23 14.71
C ALA A 84 -8.25 3.97 14.53
N VAL A 85 -8.33 3.09 15.55
CA VAL A 85 -9.23 1.94 15.56
C VAL A 85 -10.69 2.38 15.60
N LEU A 86 -11.03 3.39 16.42
CA LEU A 86 -12.39 3.95 16.47
C LEU A 86 -12.77 4.67 15.16
N ALA A 87 -11.86 5.44 14.57
CA ALA A 87 -12.08 6.06 13.25
C ALA A 87 -12.21 5.00 12.14
N ALA A 88 -11.47 3.89 12.23
CA ALA A 88 -11.65 2.76 11.34
C ALA A 88 -12.98 2.03 11.56
N ALA A 89 -13.48 1.98 12.80
CA ALA A 89 -14.81 1.45 13.13
C ALA A 89 -15.94 2.36 12.60
N GLU A 90 -15.79 3.69 12.67
CA GLU A 90 -16.74 4.65 12.06
C GLU A 90 -16.75 4.56 10.52
N ILE A 91 -15.59 4.29 9.90
CA ILE A 91 -15.51 4.02 8.45
C ILE A 91 -16.11 2.63 8.12
N GLY A 92 -16.07 1.68 9.05
CA GLY A 92 -16.73 0.37 8.97
C GLY A 92 -18.25 0.44 9.06
N GLU A 93 -18.79 1.37 9.84
CA GLU A 93 -20.24 1.65 9.96
C GLU A 93 -20.83 2.26 8.67
N VAL A 94 -20.03 2.96 7.86
CA VAL A 94 -20.50 3.48 6.54
C VAL A 94 -20.73 2.36 5.51
N TRP A 95 -20.19 1.15 5.73
CA TRP A 95 -20.40 0.00 4.84
C TRP A 95 -21.15 -1.17 5.51
N SER A 96 -21.63 -0.99 6.75
CA SER A 96 -22.35 -2.00 7.55
C SER A 96 -23.70 -1.46 8.08
N GLY A 97 -24.40 -0.63 7.31
CA GLY A 97 -25.66 -0.02 7.75
C GLY A 97 -26.65 0.21 6.60
N ARG A 98 -27.23 -0.87 6.06
CA ARG A 98 -28.61 -0.92 5.53
C ARG A 98 -29.02 -2.36 5.27
N GLU A 99 -29.05 -3.16 6.33
CA GLU A 99 -29.81 -4.41 6.35
C GLU A 99 -30.50 -4.52 7.71
N SER A 100 -31.56 -3.72 7.87
CA SER A 100 -32.75 -4.03 8.66
C SER A 100 -33.69 -2.84 8.51
N ASP A 101 -34.67 -2.99 7.64
CA ASP A 101 -36.00 -2.44 7.88
C ASP A 101 -37.01 -3.45 7.34
N ASN A 102 -37.54 -4.18 8.31
CA ASN A 102 -38.83 -4.82 8.35
C ASN A 102 -39.83 -4.16 7.38
N VAL A 103 -40.21 -4.87 6.31
CA VAL A 103 -41.40 -4.49 5.52
C VAL A 103 -42.63 -4.97 6.28
N LEU A 104 -43.09 -4.12 7.19
CA LEU A 104 -44.51 -3.92 7.39
C LEU A 104 -44.99 -2.96 6.30
N VAL A 105 -45.96 -3.46 5.53
CA VAL A 105 -46.90 -2.83 4.60
C VAL A 105 -46.88 -1.29 4.57
N GLY A 106 -46.63 -0.72 3.39
CA GLY A 106 -46.85 0.69 3.10
C GLY A 106 -46.61 1.02 1.63
N ASP A 107 -47.69 1.20 0.88
CA ASP A 107 -47.73 1.61 -0.53
C ASP A 107 -46.89 2.88 -0.81
N GLY A 108 -46.04 2.82 -1.84
CA GLY A 108 -45.14 3.93 -2.20
C GLY A 108 -44.54 3.79 -3.60
N ASN A 109 -45.36 4.11 -4.59
CA ASN A 109 -45.06 4.09 -6.01
C ASN A 109 -43.87 4.99 -6.43
N GLY A 110 -43.01 4.48 -7.32
CA GLY A 110 -42.38 5.26 -8.40
C GLY A 110 -41.12 6.10 -8.10
N GLY A 111 -39.91 5.53 -8.27
CA GLY A 111 -38.72 6.37 -8.49
C GLY A 111 -37.37 5.66 -8.60
N PHE A 112 -37.16 4.62 -7.80
CA PHE A 112 -35.86 3.91 -7.78
C PHE A 112 -35.62 3.05 -9.03
N GLY A 113 -36.68 2.53 -9.65
CA GLY A 113 -36.60 1.77 -10.90
C GLY A 113 -36.09 2.60 -12.09
N VAL A 114 -36.46 3.88 -12.17
CA VAL A 114 -36.06 4.79 -13.26
C VAL A 114 -34.61 5.23 -13.08
N ARG A 115 -34.17 5.52 -11.84
CA ARG A 115 -32.75 5.78 -11.53
C ARG A 115 -31.86 4.56 -11.82
N ARG A 116 -32.30 3.34 -11.47
CA ARG A 116 -31.61 2.08 -11.83
C ARG A 116 -31.59 1.85 -13.35
N LYS A 117 -32.69 2.13 -14.07
CA LYS A 117 -32.75 2.02 -15.55
C LYS A 117 -31.89 3.08 -16.27
N ARG A 118 -31.83 4.33 -15.81
CA ARG A 118 -30.94 5.38 -16.37
C ARG A 118 -29.46 5.08 -16.12
N ARG A 119 -29.08 4.58 -14.93
CA ARG A 119 -27.71 4.09 -14.66
C ARG A 119 -27.36 2.89 -15.55
N ARG A 120 -28.29 1.95 -15.76
CA ARG A 120 -28.13 0.83 -16.72
C ARG A 120 -28.01 1.30 -18.18
N LYS A 121 -28.73 2.34 -18.60
CA LYS A 121 -28.66 2.87 -19.98
C LYS A 121 -27.34 3.61 -20.26
N ARG A 122 -26.80 4.34 -19.27
CA ARG A 122 -25.45 4.96 -19.35
C ARG A 122 -24.32 3.92 -19.29
N ARG A 123 -24.45 2.87 -18.47
CA ARG A 123 -23.51 1.73 -18.49
C ARG A 123 -23.61 0.93 -19.78
N ARG A 124 -24.81 0.72 -20.35
CA ARG A 124 -24.98 0.07 -21.66
C ARG A 124 -24.22 0.82 -22.75
N GLY A 125 -24.32 2.14 -22.88
CA GLY A 125 -23.59 2.84 -23.95
C GLY A 125 -22.05 2.69 -23.87
N LEU A 126 -21.49 2.59 -22.66
CA LEU A 126 -20.06 2.32 -22.45
C LEU A 126 -19.72 0.82 -22.59
N GLU A 127 -20.60 -0.07 -22.13
CA GLU A 127 -20.49 -1.53 -22.25
C GLU A 127 -20.81 -2.04 -23.67
N GLU A 128 -21.50 -1.27 -24.51
CA GLU A 128 -21.87 -1.56 -25.90
C GLU A 128 -20.75 -1.11 -26.85
N LYS A 129 -20.16 0.07 -26.64
CA LYS A 129 -18.88 0.45 -27.30
C LYS A 129 -17.74 -0.52 -26.98
N ILE A 130 -17.72 -1.03 -25.75
CA ILE A 130 -16.74 -2.02 -25.32
C ILE A 130 -17.15 -3.40 -25.85
N GLY A 131 -18.43 -3.77 -25.76
CA GLY A 131 -19.08 -5.01 -26.21
C GLY A 131 -18.97 -5.31 -27.71
N GLU A 132 -19.08 -4.27 -28.55
CA GLU A 132 -18.91 -4.36 -30.00
C GLU A 132 -17.44 -4.58 -30.36
N SER A 133 -16.50 -3.97 -29.62
CA SER A 133 -15.07 -4.24 -29.78
C SER A 133 -14.68 -5.68 -29.39
N TRP A 134 -15.39 -6.32 -28.44
CA TRP A 134 -15.17 -7.72 -28.10
C TRP A 134 -15.64 -8.73 -29.15
N ARG A 135 -16.53 -8.33 -30.06
CA ARG A 135 -17.13 -9.24 -31.05
C ARG A 135 -16.37 -9.28 -32.38
N ILE A 136 -15.50 -8.30 -32.63
CA ILE A 136 -14.77 -8.18 -33.88
C ILE A 136 -13.33 -8.64 -33.64
N SER A 137 -12.94 -9.72 -34.29
CA SER A 137 -11.59 -10.34 -34.26
C SER A 137 -11.33 -11.35 -33.14
N SER A 138 -12.25 -12.29 -32.95
CA SER A 138 -11.89 -13.63 -32.47
C SER A 138 -12.03 -14.61 -33.63
N GLY A 139 -11.02 -14.62 -34.52
CA GLY A 139 -10.76 -15.79 -35.35
C GLY A 139 -10.65 -17.02 -34.45
N SER A 140 -11.37 -18.07 -34.82
CA SER A 140 -11.58 -19.30 -34.05
C SER A 140 -10.24 -20.01 -33.75
N VAL A 141 -9.60 -19.61 -32.65
CA VAL A 141 -8.56 -20.40 -32.00
C VAL A 141 -9.11 -20.72 -30.62
N LYS A 142 -9.51 -21.99 -30.43
CA LYS A 142 -9.92 -22.56 -29.14
C LYS A 142 -8.76 -22.51 -28.14
N SER A 143 -8.40 -21.32 -27.63
CA SER A 143 -7.68 -21.24 -26.36
C SER A 143 -8.71 -21.54 -25.28
N GLY A 144 -8.62 -22.72 -24.68
CA GLY A 144 -9.55 -23.25 -23.68
C GLY A 144 -10.04 -22.17 -22.73
N LYS A 145 -11.32 -21.78 -22.88
CA LYS A 145 -11.95 -20.81 -22.00
C LYS A 145 -12.14 -21.53 -20.68
N SER A 146 -11.56 -21.00 -19.60
CA SER A 146 -11.73 -21.60 -18.28
C SER A 146 -13.22 -21.74 -17.96
N SER A 147 -13.61 -22.91 -17.47
CA SER A 147 -14.99 -23.17 -17.07
C SER A 147 -15.35 -22.31 -15.86
N PRO A 148 -16.60 -21.86 -15.67
CA PRO A 148 -17.01 -21.15 -14.45
C PRO A 148 -16.66 -21.92 -13.16
N ARG A 149 -16.63 -23.26 -13.22
CA ARG A 149 -16.20 -24.11 -12.11
C ARG A 149 -14.71 -23.97 -11.82
N GLU A 150 -13.87 -24.04 -12.86
CA GLU A 150 -12.42 -23.83 -12.75
C GLU A 150 -12.10 -22.41 -12.25
N GLU A 151 -12.86 -21.41 -12.72
CA GLU A 151 -12.73 -20.02 -12.25
C GLU A 151 -13.00 -19.92 -10.75
N ALA A 152 -14.04 -20.59 -10.26
CA ALA A 152 -14.35 -20.62 -8.83
C ALA A 152 -13.22 -21.28 -8.01
N GLU A 153 -12.67 -22.40 -8.50
CA GLU A 153 -11.55 -23.09 -7.85
C GLU A 153 -10.30 -22.21 -7.77
N PHE A 154 -9.94 -21.54 -8.87
CA PHE A 154 -8.80 -20.62 -8.86
C PHE A 154 -9.02 -19.42 -7.92
N CYS A 155 -10.24 -18.89 -7.86
CA CYS A 155 -10.58 -17.81 -6.92
C CYS A 155 -10.41 -18.26 -5.47
N LEU A 156 -10.85 -19.49 -5.14
CA LEU A 156 -10.69 -20.05 -3.81
C LEU A 156 -9.21 -20.23 -3.44
N CYS A 157 -8.41 -20.84 -4.31
CA CYS A 157 -6.97 -21.01 -4.10
C CYS A 157 -6.25 -19.66 -3.89
N LEU A 158 -6.65 -18.63 -4.63
CA LEU A 158 -6.10 -17.28 -4.48
C LEU A 158 -6.51 -16.62 -3.17
N LYS A 159 -7.77 -16.77 -2.74
CA LYS A 159 -8.25 -16.26 -1.45
C LYS A 159 -7.51 -16.92 -0.28
N GLU A 160 -7.34 -18.24 -0.32
CA GLU A 160 -6.59 -18.96 0.71
C GLU A 160 -5.11 -18.59 0.71
N GLY A 161 -4.48 -18.46 -0.47
CA GLY A 161 -3.12 -17.94 -0.58
C GLY A 161 -2.97 -16.53 0.00
N ALA A 162 -3.89 -15.62 -0.32
CA ALA A 162 -3.88 -14.25 0.21
C ALA A 162 -4.17 -14.19 1.72
N ARG A 163 -4.99 -15.10 2.25
CA ARG A 163 -5.18 -15.26 3.70
C ARG A 163 -3.90 -15.70 4.38
N LEU A 164 -3.22 -16.69 3.81
CA LEU A 164 -1.95 -17.21 4.34
C LEU A 164 -0.83 -16.16 4.29
N GLU A 165 -0.73 -15.38 3.22
CA GLU A 165 0.24 -14.28 3.13
C GLU A 165 -0.05 -13.16 4.14
N ARG A 166 -1.33 -12.85 4.43
CA ARG A 166 -1.67 -11.91 5.52
C ARG A 166 -1.19 -12.42 6.89
N MET A 167 -1.37 -13.69 7.18
CA MET A 167 -0.84 -14.29 8.41
C MET A 167 0.69 -14.29 8.42
N ARG A 168 1.32 -14.52 7.27
CA ARG A 168 2.78 -14.48 7.11
C ARG A 168 3.35 -13.11 7.44
N ILE A 169 2.67 -12.02 7.08
CA ILE A 169 3.09 -10.66 7.43
C ILE A 169 3.11 -10.48 8.95
N GLY A 170 2.06 -10.87 9.67
CA GLY A 170 2.04 -10.78 11.13
C GLY A 170 3.11 -11.64 11.81
N VAL A 171 3.39 -12.84 11.27
CA VAL A 171 4.49 -13.69 11.77
C VAL A 171 5.86 -13.07 11.48
N ARG A 172 6.04 -12.43 10.32
CA ARG A 172 7.26 -11.69 9.97
C ARG A 172 7.51 -10.55 10.94
N GLU A 173 6.47 -9.79 11.27
CA GLU A 173 6.54 -8.69 12.24
C GLU A 173 6.94 -9.19 13.63
N ALA A 174 6.38 -10.33 14.08
CA ALA A 174 6.73 -10.92 15.37
C ALA A 174 8.16 -11.48 15.44
N LEU A 175 8.69 -11.97 14.31
CA LEU A 175 10.02 -12.59 14.26
C LEU A 175 11.14 -11.63 13.82
N GLY A 176 10.80 -10.49 13.21
CA GLY A 176 11.77 -9.56 12.62
C GLY A 176 12.51 -10.11 11.39
N CYS A 177 12.13 -11.28 10.88
CA CYS A 177 12.77 -11.94 9.74
C CYS A 177 11.73 -12.65 8.85
N GLU A 178 12.13 -13.04 7.64
CA GLU A 178 11.24 -13.81 6.75
C GLU A 178 10.91 -15.19 7.35
N PRO A 179 9.63 -15.48 7.64
CA PRO A 179 9.26 -16.74 8.25
C PRO A 179 9.44 -17.88 7.26
N THR A 180 10.17 -18.90 7.68
CA THR A 180 10.28 -20.16 6.95
C THR A 180 8.92 -20.87 6.96
N SER A 181 8.60 -21.68 5.93
CA SER A 181 7.34 -22.48 5.91
C SER A 181 7.09 -23.28 7.19
N LYS A 182 8.15 -23.76 7.86
CA LYS A 182 8.07 -24.43 9.17
C LYS A 182 7.59 -23.50 10.28
N GLN A 183 8.16 -22.30 10.37
CA GLN A 183 7.81 -21.29 11.36
C GLN A 183 6.39 -20.77 11.12
N LEU A 184 6.04 -20.53 9.85
CA LEU A 184 4.69 -20.14 9.45
C LEU A 184 3.66 -21.21 9.83
N ALA A 185 3.93 -22.47 9.50
CA ALA A 185 3.08 -23.59 9.85
C ALA A 185 2.89 -23.73 11.38
N LYS A 186 3.97 -23.56 12.16
CA LYS A 186 3.91 -23.58 13.63
C LYS A 186 3.07 -22.43 14.19
N ALA A 187 3.24 -21.22 13.67
CA ALA A 187 2.51 -20.04 14.13
C ALA A 187 1.00 -20.11 13.81
N ILE A 188 0.65 -20.73 12.69
CA ILE A 188 -0.75 -20.85 12.23
C ILE A 188 -1.43 -22.12 12.81
N GLY A 189 -0.67 -23.05 13.39
CA GLY A 189 -1.21 -24.32 13.89
C GLY A 189 -1.55 -25.32 12.77
N MET A 190 -0.88 -25.22 11.62
CA MET A 190 -1.09 -26.09 10.46
C MET A 190 0.10 -27.01 10.20
N LYS A 191 -0.11 -28.10 9.46
CA LYS A 191 0.99 -28.95 8.98
C LYS A 191 1.79 -28.21 7.91
N ARG A 192 3.12 -28.29 7.93
CA ARG A 192 4.02 -27.70 6.92
C ARG A 192 3.60 -28.03 5.48
N ARG A 193 3.29 -29.30 5.21
CA ARG A 193 2.86 -29.76 3.87
C ARG A 193 1.60 -29.05 3.39
N SER A 194 0.66 -28.73 4.28
CA SER A 194 -0.56 -28.02 3.94
C SER A 194 -0.29 -26.56 3.59
N VAL A 195 0.59 -25.89 4.34
CA VAL A 195 1.02 -24.52 4.05
C VAL A 195 1.72 -24.45 2.69
N ASP A 196 2.70 -25.34 2.45
CA ASP A 196 3.42 -25.40 1.18
C ASP A 196 2.47 -25.69 0.00
N LYS A 197 1.48 -26.58 0.20
CA LYS A 197 0.45 -26.89 -0.80
C LYS A 197 -0.39 -25.66 -1.16
N ILE A 198 -0.92 -24.94 -0.18
CA ILE A 198 -1.74 -23.73 -0.40
C ILE A 198 -0.93 -22.66 -1.14
N LEU A 199 0.33 -22.44 -0.78
CA LEU A 199 1.20 -21.47 -1.46
C LEU A 199 1.47 -21.87 -2.91
N CYS A 200 1.70 -23.17 -3.16
CA CYS A 200 1.91 -23.70 -4.50
C CYS A 200 0.64 -23.55 -5.37
N GLU A 201 -0.50 -24.02 -4.88
CA GLU A 201 -1.80 -23.96 -5.56
C GLU A 201 -2.23 -22.51 -5.83
N GLY A 202 -1.99 -21.60 -4.89
CA GLY A 202 -2.23 -20.17 -5.06
C GLY A 202 -1.36 -19.57 -6.17
N ARG A 203 -0.07 -19.92 -6.23
CA ARG A 203 0.85 -19.44 -7.28
C ARG A 203 0.46 -19.99 -8.66
N GLU A 204 0.12 -21.27 -8.75
CA GLU A 204 -0.34 -21.88 -10.00
C GLU A 204 -1.65 -21.26 -10.48
N SER A 205 -2.62 -21.10 -9.58
CA SER A 205 -3.93 -20.51 -9.88
C SER A 205 -3.79 -19.06 -10.37
N ARG A 206 -2.90 -18.28 -9.72
CA ARG A 206 -2.54 -16.93 -10.18
C ARG A 206 -2.06 -16.94 -11.63
N GLN A 207 -1.15 -17.85 -11.95
CA GLN A 207 -0.55 -17.93 -13.28
C GLN A 207 -1.55 -18.41 -14.33
N LYS A 208 -2.39 -19.40 -13.99
CA LYS A 208 -3.47 -19.90 -14.87
C LYS A 208 -4.46 -18.78 -15.19
N ILE A 209 -4.97 -18.07 -14.18
CA ILE A 209 -5.86 -16.93 -14.39
C ILE A 209 -5.21 -15.83 -15.23
N ALA A 210 -3.97 -15.42 -14.90
CA ALA A 210 -3.28 -14.37 -15.64
C ALA A 210 -3.11 -14.73 -17.13
N ARG A 211 -2.81 -16.00 -17.44
CA ARG A 211 -2.70 -16.49 -18.82
C ARG A 211 -4.04 -16.51 -19.54
N SER A 212 -5.07 -17.09 -18.93
CA SER A 212 -6.43 -17.19 -19.52
C SER A 212 -7.04 -15.82 -19.83
N TYR A 213 -6.80 -14.84 -18.96
CA TYR A 213 -7.41 -13.52 -19.04
C TYR A 213 -6.52 -12.44 -19.67
N ARG A 214 -5.30 -12.78 -20.09
CA ARG A 214 -4.36 -11.83 -20.72
C ARG A 214 -4.97 -11.07 -21.88
N ARG A 215 -5.73 -11.75 -22.76
CA ARG A 215 -6.40 -11.11 -23.90
C ARG A 215 -7.45 -10.09 -23.47
N LEU A 216 -8.17 -10.37 -22.37
CA LEU A 216 -9.14 -9.44 -21.79
C LEU A 216 -8.44 -8.17 -21.27
N VAL A 217 -7.32 -8.34 -20.57
CA VAL A 217 -6.53 -7.21 -20.05
C VAL A 217 -6.02 -6.33 -21.19
N VAL A 218 -5.41 -6.95 -22.21
CA VAL A 218 -4.84 -6.24 -23.37
C VAL A 218 -5.90 -5.42 -24.11
N SER A 219 -7.08 -5.97 -24.37
CA SER A 219 -8.13 -5.23 -25.09
C SER A 219 -8.71 -4.08 -24.28
N ILE A 220 -8.81 -4.20 -22.95
CA ILE A 220 -9.23 -3.07 -22.09
C ILE A 220 -8.14 -2.00 -22.09
N ALA A 221 -6.87 -2.38 -21.92
CA ALA A 221 -5.74 -1.46 -21.85
C ALA A 221 -5.56 -0.63 -23.13
N LYS A 222 -5.91 -1.18 -24.31
CA LYS A 222 -5.85 -0.45 -25.59
C LYS A 222 -6.62 0.87 -25.56
N GLY A 223 -7.76 0.94 -24.86
CA GLY A 223 -8.57 2.16 -24.75
C GLY A 223 -7.94 3.29 -23.92
N TYR A 224 -6.82 3.01 -23.25
CA TYR A 224 -6.12 3.94 -22.37
C TYR A 224 -4.73 4.37 -22.87
N GLN A 225 -4.33 3.94 -24.08
CA GLN A 225 -3.08 4.38 -24.71
C GLN A 225 -3.06 5.90 -24.93
N GLY A 226 -1.85 6.47 -24.99
CA GLY A 226 -1.64 7.90 -25.23
C GLY A 226 -1.99 8.81 -24.05
N ARG A 227 -2.22 8.26 -22.85
CA ARG A 227 -2.56 9.02 -21.63
C ARG A 227 -1.38 9.19 -20.67
N GLY A 228 -0.14 9.18 -21.18
CA GLY A 228 1.08 9.40 -20.41
C GLY A 228 1.76 8.15 -19.82
N LEU A 229 1.11 6.97 -19.86
CA LEU A 229 1.75 5.69 -19.53
C LEU A 229 2.03 4.86 -20.79
N SER A 230 3.10 4.06 -20.75
CA SER A 230 3.41 3.14 -21.84
C SER A 230 2.35 2.03 -21.91
N PHE A 231 2.18 1.43 -23.10
CA PHE A 231 1.19 0.36 -23.26
C PHE A 231 1.53 -0.89 -22.42
N GLN A 232 2.81 -1.19 -22.22
CA GLN A 232 3.23 -2.29 -21.36
C GLN A 232 2.82 -2.02 -19.91
N ASP A 233 3.03 -0.81 -19.41
CA ASP A 233 2.63 -0.44 -18.05
C ASP A 233 1.12 -0.56 -17.86
N LEU A 234 0.33 -0.10 -18.83
CA LEU A 234 -1.15 -0.26 -18.79
C LEU A 234 -1.57 -1.74 -18.71
N ILE A 235 -0.87 -2.64 -19.39
CA ILE A 235 -1.13 -4.09 -19.32
C ILE A 235 -0.74 -4.64 -17.94
N GLN A 236 0.37 -4.19 -17.36
CA GLN A 236 0.83 -4.63 -16.05
C GLN A 236 -0.15 -4.18 -14.95
N GLU A 237 -0.52 -2.90 -14.94
CA GLU A 237 -1.52 -2.34 -14.03
C GLU A 237 -2.89 -3.00 -14.21
N GLY A 238 -3.27 -3.26 -15.46
CA GLY A 238 -4.46 -4.04 -15.76
C GLY A 238 -4.40 -5.47 -15.22
N SER A 239 -3.23 -6.11 -15.25
CA SER A 239 -3.02 -7.45 -14.70
C SER A 239 -3.09 -7.45 -13.17
N ILE A 240 -2.62 -6.39 -12.52
CA ILE A 240 -2.79 -6.17 -11.08
C ILE A 240 -4.29 -6.03 -10.76
N GLY A 241 -5.02 -5.20 -11.51
CA GLY A 241 -6.47 -5.04 -11.35
C GLY A 241 -7.26 -6.33 -11.58
N LEU A 242 -6.85 -7.16 -12.53
CA LEU A 242 -7.41 -8.49 -12.72
C LEU A 242 -7.28 -9.34 -11.45
N LEU A 243 -6.08 -9.47 -10.89
CA LEU A 243 -5.84 -10.29 -9.70
C LEU A 243 -6.59 -9.76 -8.47
N GLN A 244 -6.63 -8.44 -8.27
CA GLN A 244 -7.43 -7.82 -7.20
C GLN A 244 -8.92 -8.11 -7.34
N GLY A 245 -9.44 -8.09 -8.57
CA GLY A 245 -10.83 -8.44 -8.85
C GLY A 245 -11.11 -9.91 -8.55
N VAL A 246 -10.20 -10.80 -8.94
CA VAL A 246 -10.32 -12.26 -8.72
C VAL A 246 -10.34 -12.60 -7.22
N GLU A 247 -9.47 -11.98 -6.42
CA GLU A 247 -9.44 -12.18 -4.96
C GLU A 247 -10.76 -11.77 -4.28
N LYS A 248 -11.51 -10.84 -4.87
CA LYS A 248 -12.80 -10.34 -4.35
C LYS A 248 -14.02 -10.89 -5.09
N PHE A 249 -13.82 -11.84 -5.99
CA PHE A 249 -14.91 -12.38 -6.79
C PHE A 249 -15.66 -13.46 -6.02
N GLU A 250 -16.99 -13.42 -6.08
CA GLU A 250 -17.87 -14.41 -5.46
C GLU A 250 -18.60 -15.20 -6.55
N PRO A 251 -18.26 -16.49 -6.78
CA PRO A 251 -18.87 -17.30 -7.84
C PRO A 251 -20.35 -17.61 -7.56
N GLU A 252 -20.77 -17.63 -6.30
CA GLU A 252 -22.15 -17.90 -5.87
C GLU A 252 -23.17 -16.90 -6.43
N ARG A 253 -22.71 -15.70 -6.81
CA ARG A 253 -23.57 -14.63 -7.36
C ARG A 253 -24.00 -14.89 -8.82
N GLY A 254 -23.55 -15.97 -9.45
CA GLY A 254 -23.99 -16.38 -10.80
C GLY A 254 -23.55 -15.44 -11.93
N HIS A 255 -22.53 -14.62 -11.72
CA HIS A 255 -21.95 -13.75 -12.74
C HIS A 255 -20.66 -14.34 -13.29
N LYS A 256 -20.37 -14.14 -14.57
CA LYS A 256 -19.08 -14.53 -15.16
C LYS A 256 -17.94 -13.71 -14.56
N LEU A 257 -16.79 -14.34 -14.31
CA LEU A 257 -15.62 -13.65 -13.76
C LEU A 257 -15.18 -12.47 -14.64
N SER A 258 -15.17 -12.66 -15.97
CA SER A 258 -14.83 -11.62 -16.96
C SER A 258 -15.61 -10.31 -16.78
N THR A 259 -16.90 -10.40 -16.45
CA THR A 259 -17.77 -9.25 -16.22
C THR A 259 -17.32 -8.46 -14.99
N TYR A 260 -16.95 -9.16 -13.92
CA TYR A 260 -16.57 -8.53 -12.66
C TYR A 260 -15.17 -7.91 -12.74
N VAL A 261 -14.19 -8.68 -13.21
CA VAL A 261 -12.78 -8.22 -13.30
C VAL A 261 -12.61 -7.09 -14.29
N GLY A 262 -13.46 -7.01 -15.34
CA GLY A 262 -13.43 -5.89 -16.28
C GLY A 262 -13.63 -4.52 -15.64
N TRP A 263 -14.37 -4.44 -14.52
CA TRP A 263 -14.47 -3.20 -13.73
C TRP A 263 -13.19 -2.90 -12.96
N TRP A 264 -12.62 -3.92 -12.31
CA TRP A 264 -11.38 -3.79 -11.54
C TRP A 264 -10.20 -3.38 -12.41
N ILE A 265 -10.06 -3.98 -13.60
CA ILE A 265 -9.02 -3.63 -14.59
C ILE A 265 -9.11 -2.14 -14.93
N LYS A 266 -10.29 -1.63 -15.30
CA LYS A 266 -10.48 -0.21 -15.65
C LYS A 266 -10.21 0.71 -14.46
N LYS A 267 -10.66 0.31 -13.27
CA LYS A 267 -10.48 1.08 -12.03
C LYS A 267 -9.01 1.27 -11.73
N VAL A 268 -8.22 0.19 -11.75
CA VAL A 268 -6.78 0.25 -11.45
C VAL A 268 -6.06 1.06 -12.51
N ILE A 269 -6.26 0.77 -13.81
CA ILE A 269 -5.63 1.53 -14.90
C ILE A 269 -5.90 3.03 -14.77
N THR A 270 -7.16 3.42 -14.53
CA THR A 270 -7.52 4.84 -14.38
C THR A 270 -6.87 5.46 -13.13
N GLY A 271 -6.78 4.71 -12.04
CA GLY A 271 -6.08 5.15 -10.82
C GLY A 271 -4.58 5.36 -11.05
N THR A 272 -3.91 4.41 -11.70
CA THR A 272 -2.48 4.50 -12.00
C THR A 272 -2.19 5.67 -12.95
N ILE A 273 -3.03 5.87 -13.98
CA ILE A 273 -2.92 7.05 -14.85
C ILE A 273 -3.02 8.35 -14.05
N ALA A 274 -3.94 8.44 -13.09
CA ALA A 274 -4.08 9.64 -12.26
C ALA A 274 -2.87 9.89 -11.35
N ASN A 275 -2.20 8.82 -10.90
CA ASN A 275 -1.13 8.88 -9.90
C ASN A 275 0.28 9.00 -10.50
N ASP A 276 0.56 8.30 -11.59
CA ASP A 276 1.93 8.08 -12.06
C ASP A 276 2.26 8.76 -13.40
N THR A 277 1.29 9.39 -14.07
CA THR A 277 1.55 10.13 -15.33
C THR A 277 2.18 11.49 -15.13
N ARG A 278 2.07 12.05 -13.92
CA ARG A 278 2.56 13.39 -13.60
C ARG A 278 3.89 13.28 -12.87
N LEU A 279 4.83 14.16 -13.20
CA LEU A 279 6.12 14.27 -12.49
C LEU A 279 5.91 14.52 -10.99
N VAL A 280 4.92 15.34 -10.65
CA VAL A 280 4.51 15.60 -9.27
C VAL A 280 3.18 14.90 -9.02
N ARG A 281 3.16 14.03 -8.00
CA ARG A 281 1.96 13.30 -7.59
C ARG A 281 0.94 14.26 -7.00
N LEU A 282 -0.28 14.20 -7.53
CA LEU A 282 -1.42 14.98 -7.05
C LEU A 282 -2.47 14.05 -6.43
N PRO A 283 -3.19 14.47 -5.38
CA PRO A 283 -4.29 13.70 -4.82
C PRO A 283 -5.37 13.40 -5.86
N VAL A 284 -5.83 12.14 -5.96
CA VAL A 284 -6.76 11.63 -6.99
C VAL A 284 -8.02 12.48 -7.18
N ARG A 285 -8.56 13.04 -6.09
CA ARG A 285 -9.72 13.94 -6.08
C ARG A 285 -9.55 15.19 -6.97
N ASN A 286 -8.32 15.60 -7.22
CA ASN A 286 -8.01 16.78 -8.02
C ASN A 286 -7.68 16.42 -9.48
N CYS A 287 -7.66 15.13 -9.83
CA CYS A 287 -7.14 14.61 -11.09
C CYS A 287 -8.22 14.21 -12.10
N ILE A 288 -9.50 14.23 -11.71
CA ILE A 288 -10.62 13.73 -12.52
C ILE A 288 -11.34 14.90 -13.16
N ASN A 289 -11.07 15.14 -14.46
CA ASN A 289 -11.87 15.98 -15.34
C ASN A 289 -12.97 15.15 -16.02
#